data_AF-A0A1I7V4A5-F1
#
_entry.id   AF-A0A1I7V4A5-F1
#
_cell.length_a   1.000
_cell.length_b   1.000
_cell.length_c   1.000
_cell.angle_alpha   90.00
_cell.angle_beta   90.00
_cell.angle_gamma   90.00
#
_symmetry.space_group_name_H-M   'P 1'
#
loop_
_entity.id
_entity.type
_entity.pdbx_description
1 polymer ?
#
loop_
_entity_poly.entity_id
_entity_poly.type
_entity_poly.pdbx_seq_one_letter_code
_entity_poly.pdbx_strand_id
1 'polypeptide(L)'
;MAYIQFIMIFLTSLNRFSMIFWSATYEKVWNKMFKFLVVFVFLFPIPFTYTIFLSSTYYTYTETLDCYTVSSTMNREFIYNQLLPFFAAVTISTAILNIASFYRLSRMKYKISVAERNLLFVSGALFVVQLVADVNTTVTRLFVNDSNKDTIWMQVAVTLLPYVSDGLTLIHPWLFLAFSSKARRCFMIMYFPRHAKVASTGNNSTHFASATTRKTMDTNRI
;
A
#
# COMPACT_ATOMS: atom_id res chain seq x y z
N MET A 1 5.93 3.82 -11.10
CA MET A 1 4.96 3.02 -10.32
C MET A 1 5.53 2.47 -9.02
N ALA A 2 6.69 1.83 -9.04
CA ALA A 2 7.27 1.20 -7.84
C ALA A 2 7.58 2.17 -6.67
N TYR A 3 8.02 3.40 -6.94
CA TYR A 3 8.22 4.44 -5.91
C TYR A 3 6.97 4.69 -5.05
N ILE A 4 5.83 4.89 -5.70
CA ILE A 4 4.55 5.17 -5.03
C ILE A 4 4.14 3.96 -4.17
N GLN A 5 4.25 2.75 -4.71
CA GLN A 5 3.89 1.53 -3.99
C GLN A 5 4.72 1.34 -2.72
N PHE A 6 6.05 1.51 -2.79
CA PHE A 6 6.94 1.38 -1.65
C PHE A 6 6.63 2.43 -0.57
N ILE A 7 6.37 3.68 -0.97
CA ILE A 7 5.96 4.75 -0.04
C ILE A 7 4.61 4.43 0.60
N MET A 8 3.65 3.91 -0.16
CA MET A 8 2.33 3.54 0.36
C MET A 8 2.42 2.41 1.38
N ILE A 9 3.28 1.41 1.16
CA ILE A 9 3.54 0.34 2.13
C ILE A 9 4.17 0.93 3.39
N PHE A 10 5.18 1.79 3.24
CA PHE A 10 5.81 2.48 4.35
C PHE A 10 4.81 3.32 5.17
N LEU A 11 3.98 4.14 4.50
CA LEU A 11 2.95 4.95 5.14
C LEU A 11 1.90 4.09 5.85
N THR A 12 1.56 2.93 5.29
CA THR A 12 0.65 1.98 5.93
C THR A 12 1.26 1.43 7.22
N SER A 13 2.54 1.05 7.21
CA SER A 13 3.27 0.63 8.41
C SER A 13 3.44 1.77 9.41
N LEU A 14 3.68 3.00 8.96
CA LEU A 14 3.81 4.18 9.83
C LEU A 14 2.49 4.58 10.48
N ASN A 15 1.39 4.54 9.73
CA ASN A 15 0.04 4.78 10.24
C ASN A 15 -0.28 3.81 11.37
N ARG A 16 0.03 2.54 11.14
CA ARG A 16 -0.18 1.50 12.13
C ARG A 16 0.72 1.66 13.35
N PHE A 17 2.01 1.95 13.17
CA PHE A 17 2.93 2.24 14.27
C PHE A 17 2.40 3.40 15.13
N SER A 18 1.94 4.47 14.48
CA SER A 18 1.34 5.63 15.15
C SER A 18 0.10 5.26 15.96
N MET A 19 -0.77 4.40 15.43
CA MET A 19 -1.97 3.91 16.11
C MET A 19 -1.62 3.13 17.39
N ILE A 20 -0.59 2.27 17.35
CA ILE A 20 -0.17 1.45 18.50
C ILE A 20 0.56 2.28 19.56
N PHE A 21 1.36 3.27 19.16
CA PHE A 21 2.14 4.09 20.08
C PHE A 21 1.34 5.26 20.66
N TRP A 22 0.47 5.90 19.86
CA TRP A 22 -0.29 7.11 20.21
C TRP A 22 -1.80 6.96 19.98
N SER A 23 -2.38 5.89 20.53
CA SER A 23 -3.82 5.58 20.41
C SER A 23 -4.77 6.74 20.76
N ALA A 24 -4.39 7.66 21.66
CA ALA A 24 -5.25 8.80 22.05
C ALA A 24 -5.22 9.99 21.06
N THR A 25 -4.11 10.20 20.34
CA THR A 25 -3.89 11.43 19.55
C THR A 25 -3.75 11.15 18.04
N TYR A 26 -3.60 9.89 17.65
CA TYR A 26 -3.32 9.51 16.25
C TYR A 26 -4.37 10.06 15.28
N GLU A 27 -5.65 10.00 15.62
CA GLU A 27 -6.74 10.31 14.69
C GLU A 27 -6.72 11.80 14.27
N LYS A 28 -6.49 12.70 15.23
CA LYS A 28 -6.41 14.15 14.95
C LYS A 28 -5.20 14.49 14.10
N VAL A 29 -4.05 13.90 14.40
CA VAL A 29 -2.79 14.15 13.67
C VAL A 29 -2.89 13.58 12.25
N TRP A 30 -3.34 12.35 12.10
CA TRP A 30 -3.47 11.71 10.80
C TRP A 30 -4.49 12.40 9.93
N ASN A 31 -5.66 12.81 10.44
CA ASN A 31 -6.66 13.49 9.62
C ASN A 31 -6.15 14.84 9.06
N LYS A 32 -5.35 15.58 9.84
CA LYS A 32 -4.71 16.81 9.38
C LYS A 32 -3.57 16.53 8.38
N MET A 33 -2.72 15.56 8.67
CA MET A 33 -1.55 15.22 7.86
C MET A 33 -1.89 14.47 6.56
N PHE A 34 -3.00 13.73 6.53
CA PHE A 34 -3.37 12.86 5.41
C PHE A 34 -3.48 13.61 4.08
N LYS A 35 -4.06 14.82 4.10
CA LYS A 35 -4.17 15.67 2.90
C LYS A 35 -2.79 16.00 2.31
N PHE A 36 -1.83 16.32 3.17
CA PHE A 36 -0.45 16.60 2.75
C PHE A 36 0.27 15.34 2.30
N LEU A 37 0.06 14.21 2.97
CA LEU A 37 0.65 12.92 2.59
C LEU A 37 0.19 12.47 1.20
N VAL A 38 -1.08 12.65 0.85
CA VAL A 38 -1.59 12.31 -0.49
C VAL A 38 -0.86 13.13 -1.55
N VAL A 39 -0.78 14.46 -1.38
CA VAL A 39 -0.06 15.33 -2.33
C VAL A 39 1.41 14.94 -2.42
N PHE A 40 2.05 14.65 -1.29
CA PHE A 40 3.44 14.20 -1.23
C PHE A 40 3.67 12.91 -2.02
N VAL A 41 2.83 11.89 -1.85
CA VAL A 41 2.96 10.60 -2.56
C VAL A 41 2.89 10.78 -4.08
N PHE A 42 2.08 11.73 -4.57
CA PHE A 42 1.98 12.01 -6.00
C PHE A 42 3.15 12.84 -6.54
N LEU A 43 3.64 13.83 -5.79
CA LEU A 43 4.71 14.72 -6.26
C LEU A 43 6.10 14.12 -6.09
N PHE A 44 6.32 13.34 -5.03
CA PHE A 44 7.61 12.73 -4.71
C PHE A 44 8.25 11.93 -5.86
N PRO A 45 7.55 11.09 -6.63
CA PRO A 45 8.17 10.32 -7.70
C PRO A 45 8.59 11.17 -8.91
N ILE A 46 8.04 12.38 -9.10
CA ILE A 46 8.23 13.20 -10.31
C ILE A 46 9.72 13.46 -10.61
N PRO A 47 10.55 13.92 -9.66
CA PRO A 47 11.98 14.14 -9.90
C PRO A 47 12.74 12.86 -10.30
N PHE A 48 12.36 11.71 -9.73
CA PHE A 48 13.01 10.43 -10.02
C PHE A 48 12.59 9.86 -11.38
N THR A 49 11.34 10.10 -11.79
CA THR A 49 10.81 9.59 -13.06
C THR A 49 11.02 10.52 -14.25
N TYR A 50 11.41 11.77 -14.02
CA TYR A 50 11.61 12.77 -15.08
C TYR A 50 12.65 12.32 -16.12
N THR A 51 13.74 11.70 -15.69
CA THR A 51 14.80 11.15 -16.56
C THR A 51 14.27 10.06 -17.49
N ILE A 52 13.36 9.23 -16.99
CA ILE A 52 12.70 8.17 -17.76
C ILE A 52 11.72 8.78 -18.76
N PHE A 53 10.99 9.82 -18.37
CA PHE A 53 9.97 10.45 -19.20
C PHE A 53 10.52 11.11 -20.48
N LEU A 54 11.75 11.64 -20.41
CA LEU A 54 12.43 12.24 -21.57
C LEU A 54 13.11 11.22 -22.48
N SER A 55 13.22 9.96 -22.05
CA SER A 55 13.94 8.92 -22.78
C SER A 55 13.02 8.18 -23.74
N SER A 56 13.50 7.89 -24.95
CA SER A 56 12.73 7.09 -25.90
C SER A 56 12.76 5.61 -25.49
N THR A 57 11.59 4.96 -25.52
CA THR A 57 11.42 3.52 -25.26
C THR A 57 11.05 2.80 -26.54
N TYR A 58 11.69 1.67 -26.81
CA TYR A 58 11.45 0.83 -27.97
C TYR A 58 11.36 -0.65 -27.56
N TYR A 59 10.64 -1.45 -28.36
CA TYR A 59 10.53 -2.88 -28.14
C TYR A 59 11.65 -3.60 -28.90
N THR A 60 12.41 -4.42 -28.20
CA THR A 60 13.42 -5.29 -28.80
C THR A 60 13.00 -6.74 -28.62
N TYR A 61 12.90 -7.48 -29.73
CA TYR A 61 12.70 -8.92 -29.65
C TYR A 61 13.98 -9.58 -29.14
N THR A 62 13.85 -10.42 -28.11
CA THR A 62 14.96 -11.13 -27.49
C THR A 62 14.79 -12.62 -27.75
N GLU A 63 15.66 -13.17 -28.61
CA GLU A 63 15.59 -14.58 -29.05
C GLU A 63 15.75 -15.57 -27.89
N THR A 64 16.50 -15.23 -26.84
CA THR A 64 16.75 -16.12 -25.69
C THR A 64 15.53 -16.33 -24.80
N LEU A 65 14.57 -15.42 -24.82
CA LEU A 65 13.36 -15.46 -23.99
C LEU A 65 12.08 -15.58 -24.82
N ASP A 66 12.21 -15.64 -26.15
CA ASP A 66 11.11 -15.60 -27.13
C ASP A 66 10.06 -14.52 -26.80
N CYS A 67 10.54 -13.33 -26.39
CA CYS A 67 9.68 -12.26 -25.92
C CYS A 67 10.17 -10.87 -26.34
N TYR A 68 9.23 -9.92 -26.37
CA TYR A 68 9.55 -8.51 -26.59
C TYR A 68 9.93 -7.87 -25.25
N THR A 69 11.16 -7.42 -25.14
CA THR A 69 11.63 -6.67 -23.97
C THR A 69 11.59 -5.17 -24.26
N VAL A 70 11.14 -4.37 -23.29
CA VAL A 70 11.16 -2.91 -23.40
C VAL A 70 12.58 -2.44 -23.15
N SER A 71 13.19 -1.86 -24.17
CA SER A 71 14.49 -1.21 -24.10
C SER A 71 14.33 0.30 -24.14
N SER A 72 15.26 1.01 -23.52
CA SER A 72 15.30 2.47 -23.57
C SER A 72 16.70 2.92 -23.95
N THR A 73 16.78 4.07 -24.61
CA THR A 73 18.05 4.74 -24.92
C THR A 73 18.83 5.15 -23.67
N MET A 74 18.19 5.15 -22.49
CA MET A 74 18.84 5.45 -21.22
C MET A 74 19.56 4.23 -20.64
N ASN A 75 20.74 4.46 -20.06
CA ASN A 75 21.51 3.42 -19.39
C ASN A 75 20.71 2.85 -18.20
N ARG A 76 20.37 1.56 -18.29
CA ARG A 76 19.60 0.83 -17.25
C ARG A 76 20.33 0.86 -15.90
N GLU A 77 21.66 0.86 -15.90
CA GLU A 77 22.47 0.90 -14.68
C GLU A 77 22.24 2.19 -13.89
N PHE A 78 22.11 3.33 -14.57
CA PHE A 78 21.84 4.61 -13.94
C PHE A 78 20.48 4.62 -13.24
N ILE A 79 19.46 4.04 -13.87
CA ILE A 79 18.11 3.92 -13.30
C ILE A 79 18.15 3.07 -12.02
N TYR A 80 18.79 1.90 -12.07
CA TYR A 80 18.87 1.01 -10.91
C TYR A 80 19.73 1.60 -9.78
N ASN A 81 20.80 2.34 -10.08
CA ASN A 81 21.63 2.99 -9.07
C ASN A 81 20.88 4.10 -8.32
N GLN A 82 19.85 4.72 -8.90
CA GLN A 82 18.96 5.65 -8.20
C GLN A 82 17.82 4.93 -7.46
N LEU A 83 17.28 3.85 -8.04
CA LEU A 83 16.13 3.12 -7.51
C LEU A 83 16.49 2.28 -6.26
N LEU A 84 17.60 1.54 -6.31
CA LEU A 84 18.02 0.64 -5.23
C LEU A 84 18.27 1.31 -3.87
N PRO A 85 19.01 2.43 -3.76
CA PRO A 85 19.20 3.08 -2.46
C PRO A 85 17.87 3.57 -1.88
N PHE A 86 16.94 4.00 -2.74
CA PHE A 86 15.60 4.39 -2.31
C PHE A 86 14.80 3.20 -1.78
N PHE A 87 14.75 2.07 -2.51
CA PHE A 87 14.08 0.85 -2.04
C PHE A 87 14.68 0.36 -0.73
N ALA A 88 16.01 0.25 -0.65
CA ALA A 88 16.69 -0.17 0.56
C ALA A 88 16.33 0.72 1.76
N ALA A 89 16.39 2.05 1.61
CA ALA A 89 16.06 2.99 2.68
C ALA A 89 14.61 2.86 3.17
N VAL A 90 13.65 2.73 2.24
CA VAL A 90 12.24 2.57 2.58
C VAL A 90 11.97 1.19 3.20
N THR A 91 12.55 0.12 2.66
CA THR A 91 12.40 -1.25 3.18
C THR A 91 12.97 -1.37 4.60
N ILE A 92 14.15 -0.80 4.86
CA ILE A 92 14.74 -0.78 6.20
C ILE A 92 13.85 0.00 7.17
N SER A 93 13.36 1.16 6.76
CA SER A 93 12.46 1.98 7.59
C SER A 93 11.15 1.24 7.90
N THR A 94 10.57 0.57 6.91
CA THR A 94 9.38 -0.29 7.08
C THR A 94 9.65 -1.48 8.00
N ALA A 95 10.83 -2.10 7.90
CA ALA A 95 11.24 -3.20 8.78
C ALA A 95 11.29 -2.75 10.24
N ILE A 96 11.95 -1.62 10.51
CA ILE A 96 12.06 -1.03 11.85
C ILE A 96 10.66 -0.77 12.44
N LEU A 97 9.77 -0.15 11.66
CA LEU A 97 8.40 0.14 12.11
C LEU A 97 7.59 -1.13 12.39
N ASN A 98 7.72 -2.15 11.55
CA ASN A 98 7.02 -3.43 11.75
C ASN A 98 7.54 -4.18 12.98
N ILE A 99 8.87 -4.24 13.18
CA ILE A 99 9.50 -4.85 14.36
C ILE A 99 9.08 -4.09 15.63
N ALA A 100 9.16 -2.77 15.64
CA ALA A 100 8.77 -1.95 16.79
C ALA A 100 7.27 -2.11 17.12
N SER A 101 6.42 -2.20 16.10
CA SER A 101 4.99 -2.46 16.26
C SER A 101 4.71 -3.86 16.83
N PHE A 102 5.46 -4.87 16.38
CA PHE A 102 5.34 -6.24 16.90
C PHE A 102 5.82 -6.33 18.35
N TYR A 103 6.99 -5.78 18.65
CA TYR A 103 7.56 -5.76 20.00
C TYR A 103 6.65 -5.10 21.02
N ARG A 104 6.10 -3.92 20.70
CA ARG A 104 5.19 -3.22 21.60
C ARG A 104 3.89 -3.99 21.80
N LEU A 105 3.35 -4.63 20.74
CA LEU A 105 2.16 -5.45 20.86
C LEU A 105 2.40 -6.67 21.77
N SER A 106 3.55 -7.34 21.66
CA SER A 106 3.92 -8.47 22.51
C SER A 106 4.06 -8.12 23.99
N ARG A 107 4.28 -6.84 24.33
CA ARG A 107 4.40 -6.37 25.72
C ARG A 107 3.09 -5.84 26.31
N MET A 108 2.06 -5.63 25.51
CA MET A 108 0.77 -5.17 26.01
C MET A 108 0.02 -6.33 26.68
N LYS A 109 -0.30 -6.19 27.97
CA LYS A 109 -1.08 -7.18 28.74
C LYS A 109 -2.60 -7.05 28.58
N TYR A 110 -3.07 -6.04 27.84
CA TYR A 110 -4.50 -5.76 27.67
C TYR A 110 -5.10 -6.61 26.54
N LYS A 111 -6.42 -6.88 26.58
CA LYS A 111 -7.13 -7.55 25.48
C LYS A 111 -7.10 -6.65 24.23
N ILE A 112 -6.19 -6.96 23.31
CA ILE A 112 -6.06 -6.31 22.00
C ILE A 112 -7.31 -6.55 21.16
N SER A 113 -7.75 -5.53 20.42
CA SER A 113 -8.84 -5.68 19.48
C SER A 113 -8.43 -6.61 18.33
N VAL A 114 -9.29 -7.56 17.96
CA VAL A 114 -9.05 -8.47 16.82
C VAL A 114 -8.71 -7.69 15.54
N ALA A 115 -9.30 -6.49 15.38
CA ALA A 115 -9.02 -5.62 14.24
C ALA A 115 -7.57 -5.12 14.21
N GLU A 116 -6.98 -4.78 15.36
CA GLU A 116 -5.59 -4.29 15.46
C GLU A 116 -4.59 -5.41 15.15
N ARG A 117 -4.88 -6.63 15.61
CA ARG A 117 -4.08 -7.82 15.29
C ARG A 117 -4.15 -8.15 13.79
N ASN A 118 -5.33 -8.07 13.19
CA ASN A 118 -5.50 -8.29 11.76
C ASN A 118 -4.75 -7.24 10.93
N LEU A 119 -4.80 -5.97 11.35
CA LEU A 119 -4.02 -4.89 10.72
C LEU A 119 -2.51 -5.14 10.86
N LEU A 120 -2.06 -5.81 11.94
CA LEU A 120 -0.68 -6.25 12.09
C LEU A 120 -0.24 -7.25 11.05
N PHE A 121 -1.04 -8.27 10.84
CA PHE A 121 -0.76 -9.26 9.81
C PHE A 121 -0.75 -8.65 8.41
N VAL A 122 -1.63 -7.68 8.11
CA VAL A 122 -1.61 -6.94 6.82
C VAL A 122 -0.28 -6.25 6.59
N SER A 123 0.16 -5.42 7.54
CA SER A 123 1.41 -4.66 7.42
C SER A 123 2.63 -5.57 7.34
N GLY A 124 2.62 -6.70 8.06
CA GLY A 124 3.66 -7.72 7.97
C GLY A 124 3.69 -8.42 6.62
N ALA A 125 2.52 -8.79 6.08
CA ALA A 125 2.42 -9.42 4.76
C ALA A 125 2.90 -8.46 3.65
N LEU A 126 2.52 -7.18 3.71
CA LEU A 126 3.01 -6.15 2.79
C LEU A 126 4.53 -6.01 2.84
N PHE A 127 5.13 -6.07 4.04
CA PHE A 127 6.58 -6.02 4.20
C PHE A 127 7.28 -7.22 3.55
N VAL A 128 6.73 -8.43 3.67
CA VAL A 128 7.29 -9.63 3.00
C VAL A 128 7.25 -9.48 1.48
N VAL A 129 6.13 -9.00 0.93
CA VAL A 129 6.03 -8.74 -0.53
C VAL A 129 7.01 -7.65 -0.96
N GLN A 130 7.19 -6.60 -0.15
CA GLN A 130 8.17 -5.56 -0.39
C GLN A 130 9.61 -6.11 -0.43
N LEU A 131 9.96 -7.02 0.50
CA LEU A 131 11.27 -7.69 0.50
C LEU A 131 11.50 -8.52 -0.76
N VAL A 132 10.51 -9.30 -1.20
CA VAL A 132 10.61 -10.10 -2.43
C VAL A 132 10.86 -9.19 -3.64
N ALA A 133 10.17 -8.05 -3.71
CA ALA A 133 10.39 -7.08 -4.78
C ALA A 133 11.76 -6.41 -4.75
N ASP A 134 12.25 -6.05 -3.57
CA ASP A 134 13.56 -5.43 -3.40
C ASP A 134 14.69 -6.40 -3.78
N VAL A 135 14.59 -7.66 -3.33
CA VAL A 135 15.54 -8.73 -3.70
C VAL A 135 15.51 -9.00 -5.21
N ASN A 136 14.33 -9.14 -5.81
CA ASN A 136 14.22 -9.39 -7.26
C ASN A 136 14.83 -8.24 -8.09
N THR A 137 14.62 -6.99 -7.65
CA THR A 137 15.18 -5.79 -8.29
C THR A 137 16.71 -5.76 -8.13
N THR A 138 17.22 -6.10 -6.96
CA THR A 138 18.67 -6.15 -6.68
C THR A 138 19.36 -7.22 -7.52
N VAL A 139 18.79 -8.42 -7.60
CA VAL A 139 19.27 -9.52 -8.46
C VAL A 139 19.32 -9.05 -9.91
N THR A 140 18.26 -8.43 -10.41
CA THR A 140 18.20 -7.92 -11.79
C THR A 140 19.33 -6.92 -12.06
N ARG A 141 19.63 -6.00 -11.13
CA ARG A 141 20.73 -5.03 -11.29
C ARG A 141 22.10 -5.69 -11.31
N LEU A 142 22.36 -6.67 -10.45
CA LEU A 142 23.66 -7.34 -10.37
C LEU A 142 24.01 -8.08 -11.66
N PHE A 143 23.03 -8.70 -12.31
CA PHE A 143 23.25 -9.46 -13.55
C PHE A 143 23.17 -8.61 -14.83
N VAL A 144 22.73 -7.35 -14.75
CA VAL A 144 22.74 -6.42 -15.91
C VAL A 144 24.16 -6.05 -16.36
N ASN A 145 25.14 -6.06 -15.45
CA ASN A 145 26.52 -5.63 -15.72
C ASN A 145 27.49 -6.77 -16.05
N ASP A 146 27.06 -8.02 -15.86
CA ASP A 146 27.93 -9.18 -16.01
C ASP A 146 27.87 -9.75 -17.43
N SER A 147 28.99 -10.27 -17.92
CA SER A 147 29.11 -10.96 -19.22
C SER A 147 28.24 -12.22 -19.31
N ASN A 148 27.59 -12.62 -18.21
CA ASN A 148 26.77 -13.82 -18.04
C ASN A 148 25.26 -13.54 -18.20
N LYS A 149 24.89 -12.85 -19.29
CA LYS A 149 23.48 -12.56 -19.63
C LYS A 149 22.62 -13.83 -19.81
N ASP A 150 23.25 -14.99 -19.93
CA ASP A 150 22.61 -16.30 -20.14
C ASP A 150 22.36 -17.08 -18.85
N THR A 151 22.66 -16.49 -17.68
CA THR A 151 22.38 -17.16 -16.41
C THR A 151 20.88 -17.27 -16.17
N ILE A 152 20.41 -18.49 -15.86
CA ILE A 152 18.99 -18.82 -15.57
C ILE A 152 18.38 -17.83 -14.55
N TRP A 153 19.16 -17.41 -13.54
CA TRP A 153 18.71 -16.46 -12.51
C TRP A 153 18.34 -15.08 -13.06
N MET A 154 19.05 -14.59 -14.08
CA MET A 154 18.71 -13.33 -14.75
C MET A 154 17.41 -13.46 -15.54
N GLN A 155 17.25 -14.56 -16.27
CA GLN A 155 16.04 -14.84 -17.06
C GLN A 155 14.81 -14.93 -16.15
N VAL A 156 14.93 -15.65 -15.02
CA VAL A 156 13.88 -15.74 -14.01
C VAL A 156 13.58 -14.36 -13.40
N ALA A 157 14.60 -13.60 -13.01
CA ALA A 157 14.40 -12.29 -12.36
C ALA A 157 13.70 -11.27 -13.29
N VAL A 158 14.11 -11.21 -14.56
CA VAL A 158 13.51 -10.33 -15.58
C VAL A 158 12.08 -10.76 -15.89
N THR A 159 11.82 -12.06 -15.99
CA THR A 159 10.48 -12.60 -16.24
C THR A 159 9.56 -12.37 -15.05
N LEU A 160 10.08 -12.49 -13.82
CA LEU A 160 9.31 -12.36 -12.59
C LEU A 160 8.98 -10.90 -12.22
N LEU A 161 9.80 -9.96 -12.69
CA LEU A 161 9.69 -8.53 -12.37
C LEU A 161 8.29 -7.92 -12.64
N PRO A 162 7.64 -8.13 -13.80
CA PRO A 162 6.27 -7.65 -14.03
C PRO A 162 5.26 -8.28 -13.08
N TYR A 163 5.35 -9.60 -12.81
CA TYR A 163 4.43 -10.27 -11.88
C TYR A 163 4.55 -9.77 -10.45
N VAL A 164 5.77 -9.48 -10.00
CA VAL A 164 6.01 -8.92 -8.66
C VAL A 164 5.47 -7.49 -8.57
N SER A 165 5.66 -6.68 -9.61
CA SER A 165 5.08 -5.34 -9.70
C SER A 165 3.55 -5.37 -9.68
N ASP A 166 2.93 -6.30 -10.42
CA ASP A 166 1.48 -6.47 -10.42
C ASP A 166 0.98 -6.97 -9.07
N GLY A 167 1.69 -7.93 -8.46
CA GLY A 167 1.43 -8.39 -7.09
C GLY A 167 1.42 -7.23 -6.09
N LEU A 168 2.41 -6.34 -6.16
CA LEU A 168 2.50 -5.13 -5.31
C LEU A 168 1.31 -4.17 -5.50
N THR A 169 0.74 -4.06 -6.70
CA THR A 169 -0.47 -3.24 -6.90
C THR A 169 -1.72 -3.89 -6.31
N LEU A 170 -1.92 -5.18 -6.56
CA LEU A 170 -3.14 -5.89 -6.21
C LEU A 170 -3.22 -6.25 -4.73
N ILE A 171 -2.07 -6.46 -4.07
CA ILE A 171 -2.03 -6.90 -2.67
C ILE A 171 -2.73 -5.93 -1.71
N HIS A 172 -2.76 -4.62 -2.02
CA HIS A 172 -3.35 -3.59 -1.17
C HIS A 172 -4.88 -3.76 -1.00
N PRO A 173 -5.70 -3.81 -2.07
CA PRO A 173 -7.13 -4.13 -1.98
C PRO A 173 -7.41 -5.49 -1.34
N TRP A 174 -6.66 -6.54 -1.73
CA TRP A 174 -6.90 -7.90 -1.27
C TRP A 174 -6.65 -8.05 0.23
N LEU A 175 -5.57 -7.48 0.75
CA LEU A 175 -5.29 -7.49 2.19
C LEU A 175 -6.31 -6.66 2.98
N PHE A 176 -6.74 -5.52 2.44
CA PHE A 176 -7.79 -4.72 3.07
C PHE A 176 -9.09 -5.53 3.21
N LEU A 177 -9.49 -6.24 2.16
CA LEU A 177 -10.68 -7.07 2.16
C LEU A 177 -10.53 -8.29 3.09
N ALA A 178 -9.40 -9.00 3.05
CA ALA A 178 -9.18 -10.16 3.90
C ALA A 178 -9.26 -9.84 5.40
N PHE A 179 -8.66 -8.73 5.83
CA PHE A 179 -8.43 -8.45 7.25
C PHE A 179 -9.41 -7.46 7.87
N SER A 180 -10.12 -6.65 7.08
CA SER A 180 -11.17 -5.75 7.57
C SER A 180 -12.56 -6.37 7.48
N SER A 181 -13.03 -6.95 8.58
CA SER A 181 -14.40 -7.49 8.69
C SER A 181 -15.46 -6.40 8.47
N LYS A 182 -15.19 -5.17 8.91
CA LYS A 182 -16.06 -4.01 8.67
C LYS A 182 -16.12 -3.64 7.19
N ALA A 183 -14.97 -3.60 6.50
CA ALA A 183 -14.96 -3.30 5.07
C ALA A 183 -15.67 -4.39 4.25
N ARG A 184 -15.43 -5.67 4.55
CA ARG A 184 -16.17 -6.78 3.92
C ARG A 184 -17.67 -6.65 4.09
N ARG A 185 -18.12 -6.27 5.29
CA ARG A 185 -19.54 -6.06 5.57
C ARG A 185 -20.11 -4.89 4.77
N CYS A 186 -19.43 -3.74 4.73
CA CYS A 186 -19.84 -2.61 3.90
C CYS A 186 -19.88 -2.97 2.41
N PHE A 187 -18.87 -3.70 1.93
CA PHE A 187 -18.80 -4.15 0.54
C PHE A 187 -19.93 -5.13 0.21
N MET A 188 -20.20 -6.09 1.08
CA MET A 188 -21.35 -7.00 0.94
C MET A 188 -22.68 -6.25 0.93
N ILE A 189 -22.85 -5.21 1.77
CA ILE A 189 -24.08 -4.41 1.78
C ILE A 189 -24.24 -3.61 0.48
N MET A 190 -23.14 -3.08 -0.08
CA MET A 190 -23.14 -2.32 -1.32
C MET A 190 -23.45 -3.18 -2.56
N TYR A 191 -22.90 -4.39 -2.64
CA TYR A 191 -23.08 -5.28 -3.79
C TYR A 191 -24.26 -6.26 -3.65
N PHE A 192 -24.64 -6.62 -2.42
CA PHE A 192 -25.75 -7.53 -2.13
C PHE A 192 -26.79 -6.85 -1.22
N PRO A 193 -27.66 -5.98 -1.77
CA PRO A 193 -28.65 -5.23 -1.00
C PRO A 193 -29.65 -6.12 -0.24
N ARG A 194 -29.77 -7.41 -0.60
CA ARG A 194 -30.57 -8.40 0.13
C ARG A 194 -30.08 -8.62 1.58
N HIS A 195 -28.82 -8.35 1.91
CA HIS A 195 -28.27 -8.54 3.25
C HIS A 195 -28.26 -7.24 4.10
N ALA A 196 -28.60 -6.10 3.49
CA ALA A 196 -28.73 -4.82 4.19
C ALA A 196 -29.87 -4.82 5.22
N LYS A 197 -30.99 -5.52 4.92
CA LYS A 197 -32.19 -5.57 5.77
C LYS A 197 -32.02 -6.35 7.08
N VAL A 198 -31.02 -7.24 7.18
CA VAL A 198 -30.77 -8.01 8.42
C VAL A 198 -29.95 -7.20 9.41
N ALA A 199 -29.18 -6.21 8.94
CA ALA A 199 -28.34 -5.38 9.80
C ALA A 199 -29.13 -4.32 10.60
N SER A 200 -30.29 -3.88 10.13
CA SER A 200 -31.10 -2.86 10.81
C SER A 200 -31.96 -3.39 11.95
N THR A 201 -32.14 -4.71 12.06
CA THR A 201 -33.06 -5.31 13.05
C THR A 201 -32.34 -5.74 14.34
N GLY A 202 -31.00 -5.64 14.40
CA GLY A 202 -30.20 -6.16 15.53
C GLY A 202 -29.64 -5.13 16.52
N ASN A 203 -29.77 -3.82 16.27
CA ASN A 203 -29.15 -2.77 17.10
C ASN A 203 -30.13 -1.61 17.40
N ASN A 204 -31.28 -1.90 18.01
CA ASN A 204 -32.16 -0.86 18.60
C ASN A 204 -31.76 -0.57 20.06
N SER A 205 -30.48 -0.30 20.29
CA SER A 205 -30.00 0.24 21.56
C SER A 205 -28.70 1.01 21.36
N THR A 206 -28.80 2.13 20.64
CA THR A 206 -27.97 3.31 20.92
C THR A 206 -28.61 4.49 20.18
N HIS A 207 -29.21 5.37 20.96
CA HIS A 207 -29.73 6.67 20.56
C HIS A 207 -28.81 7.36 19.54
N PHE A 208 -29.27 7.50 18.30
CA PHE A 208 -28.97 8.69 17.51
C PHE A 208 -30.22 9.56 17.54
N ALA A 209 -30.13 10.59 18.37
CA ALA A 209 -31.17 11.58 18.56
C ALA A 209 -31.57 12.19 17.21
N SER A 210 -32.84 12.08 16.92
CA SER A 210 -33.60 12.87 15.97
C SER A 210 -33.55 14.36 16.37
N ALA A 211 -33.16 15.19 15.41
CA ALA A 211 -33.38 16.64 15.39
C ALA A 211 -33.44 17.03 13.90
N THR A 212 -34.44 17.74 13.37
CA THR A 212 -35.60 18.42 13.95
C THR A 212 -36.61 18.62 12.82
N THR A 213 -37.86 18.25 13.06
CA THR A 213 -39.01 18.54 12.18
C THR A 213 -39.30 20.04 12.17
N ARG A 214 -39.25 20.66 10.99
CA ARG A 214 -39.62 22.07 10.76
C ARG A 214 -41.15 22.19 10.86
N LYS A 215 -41.65 22.76 11.96
CA LYS A 215 -43.04 23.25 12.07
C LYS A 215 -43.08 24.69 11.55
N THR A 216 -43.67 24.91 10.39
CA THR A 216 -44.19 26.21 9.97
C THR A 216 -45.54 26.42 10.64
N MET A 217 -45.56 27.29 11.65
CA MET A 217 -46.76 27.93 12.19
C MET A 217 -46.69 29.37 11.70
N ASP A 218 -47.48 29.72 10.68
CA ASP A 218 -47.77 31.12 10.36
C ASP A 218 -49.20 31.43 10.80
N THR A 219 -49.22 32.03 11.98
CA THR A 219 -50.10 33.04 12.57
C THR A 219 -51.15 33.66 11.63
N ASN A 220 -52.42 33.53 12.03
CA ASN A 220 -53.53 34.38 11.61
C ASN A 220 -54.05 35.15 12.83
N ARG A 221 -54.42 36.43 12.61
CA ARG A 221 -55.06 37.44 13.49
C ARG A 221 -54.14 38.40 14.25
N ILE A 222 -54.12 39.66 13.79
CA ILE A 222 -55.03 40.72 14.27
C ILE A 222 -55.68 41.35 13.05
#